data_AF-A0A290HPP0-F1
#
_entry.id   AF-A0A290HPP0-F1
#
_cell.length_a   1.000
_cell.length_b   1.000
_cell.length_c   1.000
_cell.angle_alpha   90.00
_cell.angle_beta   90.00
_cell.angle_gamma   90.00
#
_symmetry.space_group_name_H-M   'P 1'
#
loop_
_entity.id
_entity.type
_entity.pdbx_description
1 polymer ?
#
loop_
_entity_poly.entity_id
_entity_poly.type
_entity_poly.pdbx_seq_one_letter_code
_entity_poly.pdbx_strand_id
1 'polypeptide(L)'
;MAQLKVGKVMVAAVNSQVMSAYARRENISYRVLWESQKFLNIPISAHPRIPQDVIQAIQNAFEQMNSDPEGIKILEASARLITQDSPFGFTYSSTNEYQSYRDFYAHSFIKKKP
;
A
#
# COMPACT_ATOMS: atom_id res chain seq x y z
N MET A 1 4.04 9.25 -14.85
CA MET A 1 2.91 10.22 -14.84
C MET A 1 3.27 11.53 -15.54
N ALA A 2 4.31 12.27 -15.10
CA ALA A 2 4.71 13.52 -15.78
C ALA A 2 4.96 13.35 -17.29
N GLN A 3 5.62 12.26 -17.70
CA GLN A 3 5.84 11.94 -19.12
C GLN A 3 4.53 11.77 -19.92
N LEU A 4 3.49 11.18 -19.29
CA LEU A 4 2.16 11.03 -19.88
C LEU A 4 1.49 12.41 -20.01
N LYS A 5 1.59 13.25 -18.97
CA LYS A 5 1.04 14.63 -18.96
C LYS A 5 1.62 15.49 -20.09
N VAL A 6 2.93 15.43 -20.32
CA VAL A 6 3.60 16.22 -21.37
C VAL A 6 3.56 15.54 -22.76
N GLY A 7 2.80 14.46 -22.92
CA GLY A 7 2.64 13.76 -24.20
C GLY A 7 3.89 13.03 -24.71
N LYS A 8 4.93 12.86 -23.88
CA LYS A 8 6.16 12.15 -24.27
C LYS A 8 5.96 10.63 -24.39
N VAL A 9 4.96 10.09 -23.71
CA VAL A 9 4.53 8.69 -23.84
C VAL A 9 3.02 8.63 -24.04
N MET A 10 2.55 7.67 -24.83
CA MET A 10 1.10 7.47 -25.06
C MET A 10 0.44 6.67 -23.93
N VAL A 11 1.18 5.78 -23.27
CA VAL A 11 0.68 4.86 -22.24
C VAL A 11 1.73 4.70 -21.14
N ALA A 12 1.27 4.54 -19.88
CA ALA A 12 2.13 4.24 -18.74
C ALA A 12 1.45 3.24 -17.80
N ALA A 13 2.24 2.30 -17.24
CA ALA A 13 1.83 1.47 -16.11
C ALA A 13 2.18 2.20 -14.81
N VAL A 14 1.19 2.37 -13.92
CA VAL A 14 1.30 3.18 -12.71
C VAL A 14 0.46 2.56 -11.59
N ASN A 15 0.78 2.89 -10.34
CA ASN A 15 -0.13 2.62 -9.23
C ASN A 15 -1.40 3.47 -9.39
N SER A 16 -2.58 2.84 -9.31
CA SER A 16 -3.87 3.48 -9.60
C SER A 16 -4.23 4.59 -8.61
N GLN A 17 -3.93 4.41 -7.31
CA GLN A 17 -4.16 5.43 -6.28
C GLN A 17 -3.25 6.64 -6.49
N VAL A 18 -1.97 6.39 -6.75
CA VAL A 18 -0.99 7.46 -7.01
C VAL A 18 -1.37 8.24 -8.28
N MET A 19 -1.79 7.56 -9.34
CA MET A 19 -2.25 8.21 -10.58
C MET A 19 -3.52 9.03 -10.36
N SER A 20 -4.48 8.52 -9.59
CA SER A 20 -5.71 9.23 -9.28
C SER A 20 -5.46 10.49 -8.43
N ALA A 21 -4.56 10.41 -7.45
CA ALA A 21 -4.15 11.57 -6.66
C ALA A 21 -3.40 12.61 -7.52
N TYR A 22 -2.48 12.15 -8.37
CA TYR A 22 -1.76 13.01 -9.32
C TYR A 22 -2.71 13.71 -10.29
N ALA A 23 -3.67 12.98 -10.86
CA ALA A 23 -4.64 13.52 -11.80
C ALA A 23 -5.51 14.63 -11.19
N ARG A 24 -5.98 14.42 -9.95
CA ARG A 24 -6.73 15.43 -9.19
C ARG A 24 -5.88 16.69 -8.94
N ARG A 25 -4.64 16.53 -8.48
CA ARG A 25 -3.75 17.66 -8.18
C ARG A 25 -3.37 18.47 -9.41
N GLU A 26 -3.11 17.80 -10.53
CA GLU A 26 -2.62 18.42 -11.77
C GLU A 26 -3.72 18.79 -12.75
N ASN A 27 -4.98 18.51 -12.39
CA ASN A 27 -6.17 18.69 -13.22
C ASN A 27 -6.01 18.06 -14.62
N ILE A 28 -5.62 16.79 -14.67
CA ILE A 28 -5.45 16.06 -15.94
C ILE A 28 -6.49 14.95 -16.09
N SER A 29 -7.04 14.83 -17.29
CA SER A 29 -7.90 13.72 -17.68
C SER A 29 -7.08 12.56 -18.22
N TYR A 30 -7.45 11.33 -17.87
CA TYR A 30 -6.84 10.12 -18.40
C TYR A 30 -7.89 9.01 -18.52
N ARG A 31 -7.57 7.98 -19.31
CA ARG A 31 -8.39 6.78 -19.46
C ARG A 31 -7.61 5.56 -19.01
N VAL A 32 -8.21 4.72 -18.18
CA VAL A 32 -7.66 3.40 -17.84
C VAL A 32 -7.89 2.46 -19.04
N LEU A 33 -6.81 1.91 -19.60
CA LEU A 33 -6.87 0.96 -20.71
C LEU A 33 -6.94 -0.50 -20.22
N TRP A 34 -6.29 -0.76 -19.09
CA TRP A 34 -6.24 -2.07 -18.43
C TRP A 34 -5.91 -1.86 -16.95
N GLU A 35 -6.45 -2.71 -16.09
CA GLU A 35 -6.18 -2.72 -14.65
C GLU A 35 -5.84 -4.15 -14.21
N SER A 36 -4.83 -4.29 -13.36
CA SER A 36 -4.46 -5.58 -12.79
C SER A 36 -5.45 -6.02 -11.70
N GLN A 37 -5.29 -7.24 -11.22
CA GLN A 37 -5.83 -7.60 -9.91
C GLN A 37 -5.30 -6.66 -8.80
N LYS A 38 -6.00 -6.63 -7.67
CA LYS A 38 -5.60 -5.80 -6.53
C LYS A 38 -4.30 -6.32 -5.91
N PHE A 39 -3.35 -5.41 -5.75
CA PHE A 39 -2.20 -5.58 -4.87
C PHE A 39 -2.48 -4.74 -3.63
N LEU A 40 -2.71 -5.41 -2.50
CA LEU A 40 -3.02 -4.74 -1.24
C LEU A 40 -1.81 -3.97 -0.72
N ASN A 41 -2.08 -3.02 0.18
CA ASN A 41 -1.04 -2.25 0.86
C ASN A 41 -0.07 -3.19 1.59
N ILE A 42 1.15 -2.70 1.79
CA ILE A 42 2.23 -3.49 2.41
C ILE A 42 1.86 -3.74 3.87
N PRO A 43 1.71 -5.00 4.32
CA PRO A 43 1.45 -5.28 5.72
C PRO A 43 2.76 -5.24 6.51
N ILE A 44 2.65 -5.02 7.81
CA ILE A 44 3.80 -5.15 8.72
C ILE A 44 4.12 -6.63 8.87
N SER A 45 5.36 -7.00 8.55
CA SER A 45 5.85 -8.38 8.66
C SER A 45 6.82 -8.52 9.83
N ALA A 46 6.67 -9.59 10.61
CA ALA A 46 7.58 -9.93 11.70
C ALA A 46 8.58 -11.01 11.26
N HIS A 47 9.82 -10.92 11.73
CA HIS A 47 10.82 -11.96 11.47
C HIS A 47 10.48 -13.22 12.30
N PRO A 48 10.59 -14.45 11.76
CA PRO A 48 10.26 -15.70 12.46
C PRO A 48 11.08 -16.00 13.74
N ARG A 49 12.09 -15.17 14.05
CA ARG A 49 12.94 -15.33 15.25
C ARG A 49 12.37 -14.59 16.45
N ILE A 50 11.39 -13.72 16.24
CA ILE A 50 10.75 -12.98 17.31
C ILE A 50 9.76 -13.95 18.00
N PRO A 51 9.78 -14.04 19.34
CA PRO A 51 8.82 -14.83 20.09
C PRO A 51 7.36 -14.48 19.74
N GLN A 52 6.50 -15.50 19.64
CA GLN A 52 5.11 -15.34 19.17
C GLN A 52 4.25 -14.47 20.11
N ASP A 53 4.50 -14.56 21.42
CA ASP A 53 3.87 -13.71 22.43
C ASP A 53 4.17 -12.23 22.21
N VAL A 54 5.42 -11.90 21.85
CA VAL A 54 5.82 -10.53 21.51
C VAL A 54 5.13 -10.06 20.23
N ILE A 55 5.08 -10.91 19.20
CA ILE A 55 4.38 -10.59 17.94
C ILE A 55 2.90 -10.30 18.22
N GLN A 56 2.23 -11.15 19.01
CA GLN A 56 0.83 -10.99 19.33
C GLN A 56 0.55 -9.72 20.14
N ALA A 57 1.41 -9.40 21.12
CA ALA A 57 1.28 -8.18 21.90
C ALA A 57 1.38 -6.92 21.01
N ILE A 58 2.34 -6.92 20.07
CA ILE A 58 2.51 -5.82 19.12
C ILE A 58 1.31 -5.73 18.16
N GLN A 59 0.82 -6.85 17.65
CA GLN A 59 -0.37 -6.88 16.78
C GLN A 59 -1.59 -6.29 17.49
N ASN A 60 -1.86 -6.72 18.73
CA ASN A 60 -2.96 -6.22 19.53
C ASN A 60 -2.83 -4.71 19.79
N ALA A 61 -1.60 -4.22 20.07
CA ALA A 61 -1.35 -2.80 20.26
C ALA A 61 -1.71 -2.01 19.00
N PHE A 62 -1.27 -2.45 17.81
CA PHE A 62 -1.58 -1.81 16.53
C PHE A 62 -3.07 -1.80 16.20
N GLU A 63 -3.77 -2.91 16.45
CA GLU A 63 -5.21 -3.03 16.23
C GLU A 63 -6.01 -2.05 17.10
N GLN A 64 -5.60 -1.89 18.36
CA GLN A 64 -6.30 -1.05 19.33
C GLN A 64 -5.97 0.45 19.20
N MET A 65 -4.95 0.83 18.42
CA MET A 65 -4.51 2.23 18.31
C MET A 65 -5.63 3.20 17.89
N ASN A 66 -6.61 2.75 17.11
CA ASN A 66 -7.73 3.60 16.66
C ASN A 66 -8.79 3.86 17.75
N SER A 67 -8.69 3.16 18.88
CA SER A 67 -9.58 3.26 20.04
C SER A 67 -8.86 3.74 21.30
N ASP A 68 -7.52 3.73 21.30
CA ASP A 68 -6.68 4.27 22.36
C ASP A 68 -6.42 5.78 22.14
N PRO A 69 -6.71 6.67 23.11
CA PRO A 69 -6.47 8.11 22.97
C PRO A 69 -5.04 8.50 22.58
N GLU A 70 -4.02 7.79 23.06
CA GLU A 70 -2.63 8.04 22.66
C GLU A 70 -2.36 7.48 21.27
N GLY A 71 -2.84 6.27 20.97
CA GLY A 71 -2.81 5.67 19.63
C GLY A 71 -3.39 6.59 18.55
N ILE A 72 -4.54 7.22 18.80
CA ILE A 72 -5.18 8.17 17.87
C ILE A 72 -4.26 9.36 17.60
N LYS A 73 -3.65 9.96 18.63
CA LYS A 73 -2.71 11.09 18.44
C LYS A 73 -1.53 10.71 17.56
N ILE A 74 -0.98 9.50 17.74
CA ILE A 74 0.14 8.98 16.95
C ILE A 74 -0.29 8.74 15.49
N LEU A 75 -1.46 8.13 15.29
CA LEU A 75 -2.01 7.88 13.96
C LEU A 75 -2.25 9.20 13.21
N GLU A 76 -2.84 10.20 13.86
CA GLU A 76 -3.04 11.52 13.28
C GLU A 76 -1.74 12.25 12.97
N ALA A 77 -0.77 12.21 13.89
CA ALA A 77 0.54 12.84 13.68
C ALA A 77 1.25 12.21 12.47
N SER A 78 1.20 10.89 12.36
CA SER A 78 1.79 10.14 11.24
C SER A 78 1.07 10.47 9.93
N ALA A 79 -0.27 10.48 9.93
CA ALA A 79 -1.08 10.80 8.77
C ALA A 79 -0.81 12.21 8.22
N ARG A 80 -0.62 13.19 9.11
CA ARG A 80 -0.26 14.57 8.73
C ARG A 80 1.06 14.62 7.96
N LEU A 81 2.06 13.80 8.32
CA LEU A 81 3.35 13.76 7.62
C LEU A 81 3.24 13.25 6.19
N ILE A 82 2.32 12.33 5.93
CA ILE A 82 2.14 11.70 4.61
C ILE A 82 0.93 12.22 3.84
N THR A 83 0.21 13.22 4.38
CA THR A 83 -1.02 13.79 3.79
C THR A 83 -2.04 12.70 3.45
N GLN A 84 -2.20 11.73 4.35
CA GLN A 84 -3.22 10.69 4.21
C GLN A 84 -4.57 11.24 4.72
N ASP A 85 -5.68 10.81 4.11
CA ASP A 85 -7.04 11.10 4.58
C ASP A 85 -7.56 9.98 5.52
N SER A 86 -8.41 10.36 6.48
CA SER A 86 -9.03 9.45 7.46
C SER A 86 -9.95 8.42 6.76
N PRO A 87 -10.11 7.18 7.30
CA PRO A 87 -9.59 6.67 8.57
C PRO A 87 -8.14 6.16 8.52
N PHE A 88 -7.41 6.41 9.62
CA PHE A 88 -6.06 5.89 9.85
C PHE A 88 -6.10 4.77 10.88
N GLY A 89 -5.26 3.75 10.70
CA GLY A 89 -5.17 2.64 11.63
C GLY A 89 -4.60 1.40 10.96
N PHE A 90 -4.46 0.35 11.77
CA PHE A 90 -4.00 -0.95 11.32
C PHE A 90 -5.17 -1.91 11.33
N THR A 91 -5.21 -2.77 10.32
CA THR A 91 -6.18 -3.87 10.25
C THR A 91 -5.42 -5.18 10.28
N TYR A 92 -6.06 -6.23 10.79
CA TYR A 92 -5.51 -7.56 10.73
C TYR A 92 -5.21 -7.94 9.27
N SER A 93 -4.03 -8.52 9.05
CA SER A 93 -3.59 -9.02 7.75
C SER A 93 -3.25 -10.50 7.87
N SER A 94 -3.51 -11.25 6.81
CA SER A 94 -3.22 -12.68 6.76
C SER A 94 -2.31 -13.03 5.59
N THR A 95 -1.66 -14.19 5.68
CA THR A 95 -0.77 -14.68 4.61
C THR A 95 -1.50 -14.87 3.27
N ASN A 96 -2.82 -15.09 3.28
CA ASN A 96 -3.62 -15.26 2.06
C ASN A 96 -3.67 -13.98 1.20
N GLU A 97 -3.48 -12.81 1.81
CA GLU A 97 -3.48 -11.53 1.12
C GLU A 97 -2.27 -11.34 0.19
N TYR A 98 -1.25 -12.19 0.33
CA TYR A 98 -0.09 -12.24 -0.55
C TYR A 98 -0.32 -13.05 -1.83
N GLN A 99 -1.51 -13.63 -2.04
CA GLN A 99 -1.76 -14.50 -3.19
C GLN A 99 -1.46 -13.81 -4.53
N SER A 100 -1.87 -12.55 -4.70
CA SER A 100 -1.60 -11.80 -5.94
C SER A 100 -0.10 -11.62 -6.23
N TYR A 101 0.72 -11.47 -5.19
CA TYR A 101 2.17 -11.46 -5.31
C TYR A 101 2.73 -12.83 -5.68
N ARG A 102 2.24 -13.90 -5.03
CA ARG A 102 2.67 -15.28 -5.33
C ARG A 102 2.36 -15.64 -6.78
N ASP A 103 1.15 -15.35 -7.25
CA ASP A 103 0.73 -15.59 -8.63
C ASP A 103 1.60 -14.78 -9.62
N PHE A 104 1.86 -13.51 -9.30
CA PHE A 104 2.76 -12.69 -10.11
C PHE A 104 4.13 -13.35 -10.22
N TYR A 105 4.79 -13.69 -9.12
CA TYR A 105 6.13 -14.31 -9.16
C TYR A 105 6.15 -15.70 -9.78
N ALA A 106 5.06 -16.47 -9.68
CA ALA A 106 4.95 -17.81 -10.28
C ALA A 106 4.79 -17.76 -11.81
N HIS A 107 4.13 -16.72 -12.32
CA HIS A 107 3.75 -16.62 -13.74
C HIS A 107 4.45 -15.51 -14.51
N SER A 108 5.24 -14.66 -13.86
CA SER A 108 6.02 -13.61 -14.54
C SER A 108 7.46 -14.04 -14.78
N PHE A 109 7.95 -13.75 -15.98
CA PHE A 109 9.34 -14.00 -16.38
C PHE A 109 10.26 -12.93 -15.76
N ILE A 110 10.47 -12.99 -14.45
CA ILE A 110 11.55 -12.21 -13.83
C ILE A 110 12.85 -12.93 -14.15
N LYS A 111 13.63 -12.41 -15.10
CA LYS A 111 15.02 -12.86 -15.30
C LYS A 111 15.72 -12.77 -13.93
N LYS A 112 16.09 -13.92 -13.36
CA LYS A 112 17.03 -13.96 -12.24
C LYS A 112 18.28 -13.23 -12.72
N LYS A 113 18.66 -12.17 -12.00
CA LYS A 113 19.95 -11.53 -12.21
C LYS A 113 21.02 -12.62 -12.01
N PRO A 114 22.02 -12.74 -12.91
CA PRO A 114 23.09 -13.71 -12.77
C PRO A 114 23.85 -13.51 -11.46
#